data_AF-A0A836HVQ2-F1
#
_entry.id   AF-A0A836HVQ2-F1
#
_cell.length_a   1.000
_cell.length_b   1.000
_cell.length_c   1.000
_cell.angle_alpha   90.00
_cell.angle_beta   90.00
_cell.angle_gamma   90.00
#
_symmetry.space_group_name_H-M   'P 1'
#
loop_
_entity.id
_entity.type
_entity.pdbx_description
1 polymer ?
#
loop_
_entity_poly.entity_id
_entity_poly.type
_entity_poly.pdbx_seq_one_letter_code
_entity_poly.pdbx_strand_id
1 'polypeptide(L)'
;MFELPPVAAFHETRADFVYDRASMMAIPPLMRELYVRAVASVLKPTAGLMVERPSREEGDESGPISASPRIRCRPSTRQPRGAVTR
;
A
#
# COMPACT_ATOMS: atom_id res chain seq x y z
N MET A 1 18.00 -17.77 1.95
CA MET A 1 16.54 -17.58 1.96
C MET A 1 16.22 -16.97 3.32
N PHE A 2 15.77 -15.71 3.38
CA PHE A 2 15.40 -15.09 4.65
C PHE A 2 13.95 -15.48 4.95
N GLU A 3 13.74 -16.27 6.00
CA GLU A 3 12.40 -16.50 6.52
C GLU A 3 11.96 -15.26 7.30
N LEU A 4 10.77 -14.76 6.98
CA LEU A 4 10.16 -13.69 7.76
C LEU A 4 9.73 -14.27 9.12
N PRO A 5 9.99 -13.55 10.23
CA PRO A 5 9.51 -13.98 11.54
C PRO A 5 8.00 -14.25 11.51
N PRO A 6 7.51 -15.25 12.26
CA PRO A 6 6.09 -15.49 12.39
C PRO A 6 5.38 -14.21 12.85
N VAL A 7 4.14 -13.99 12.39
CA VAL A 7 3.31 -12.84 12.80
C VAL A 7 3.23 -12.70 14.33
N ALA A 8 3.27 -13.82 15.05
CA ALA A 8 3.33 -13.84 16.53
C ALA A 8 4.54 -13.06 17.10
N ALA A 9 5.70 -13.14 16.46
CA ALA A 9 6.90 -12.44 16.91
C ALA A 9 6.73 -10.90 16.85
N PHE A 10 5.90 -10.41 15.93
CA PHE A 10 5.58 -8.98 15.86
C PHE A 10 4.71 -8.51 17.03
N HIS A 11 3.81 -9.35 17.56
CA HIS A 11 2.95 -8.98 18.69
C HIS A 11 3.71 -8.83 20.02
N GLU A 12 4.77 -9.64 20.18
CA GLU A 12 5.64 -9.61 21.36
C GLU A 12 6.74 -8.55 21.23
N THR A 13 6.94 -7.99 20.03
CA THR A 13 7.95 -6.97 19.78
C THR A 13 7.66 -5.71 20.59
N ARG A 14 8.71 -5.18 21.20
CA ARG A 14 8.75 -3.90 21.91
C ARG A 14 9.92 -3.10 21.37
N ALA A 15 9.67 -2.32 20.32
CA ALA A 15 10.65 -1.50 19.64
C ALA A 15 10.94 -0.21 20.43
N ASP A 16 12.21 0.13 20.53
CA ASP A 16 12.71 1.42 21.06
C ASP A 16 12.68 2.53 20.02
N PHE A 17 12.62 2.17 18.73
CA PHE A 17 12.61 3.13 17.63
C PHE A 17 11.93 2.56 16.40
N VAL A 18 11.14 3.39 15.72
CA VAL A 18 10.59 3.11 14.38
C VAL A 18 10.94 4.25 13.44
N TYR A 19 11.42 3.89 12.24
CA TYR A 19 11.56 4.80 11.11
C TYR A 19 10.55 4.44 10.03
N ASP A 20 9.52 5.27 9.87
CA ASP A 20 8.52 5.17 8.82
C ASP A 20 8.91 6.07 7.65
N ARG A 21 9.42 5.47 6.58
CA ARG A 21 9.75 6.18 5.34
C ARG A 21 8.67 5.96 4.29
N ALA A 22 7.76 6.91 4.16
CA ALA A 22 6.64 6.89 3.21
C ALA A 22 5.73 5.64 3.28
N SER A 23 5.82 4.85 4.36
CA SER A 23 5.07 3.59 4.49
C SER A 23 3.59 3.89 4.68
N MET A 24 3.25 4.85 5.54
CA MET A 24 1.87 5.33 5.71
C MET A 24 1.23 5.80 4.40
N MET A 25 2.02 6.36 3.48
CA MET A 25 1.51 6.81 2.18
C MET A 25 1.18 5.65 1.25
N ALA A 26 1.91 4.53 1.35
CA ALA A 26 1.63 3.30 0.62
C ALA A 26 0.39 2.57 1.15
N ILE A 27 -0.03 2.83 2.40
CA ILE A 27 -1.25 2.27 2.97
C ILE A 27 -2.50 2.97 2.39
N PRO A 28 -3.54 2.21 1.98
CA PRO A 28 -4.82 2.78 1.56
C PRO A 28 -5.38 3.76 2.61
N PRO A 29 -5.95 4.92 2.22
CA PRO A 29 -6.38 5.94 3.18
C PRO A 29 -7.28 5.42 4.31
N LEU A 30 -8.23 4.53 3.98
CA LEU A 30 -9.16 3.93 4.93
C LEU A 30 -8.47 3.03 5.98
N MET A 31 -7.28 2.52 5.67
CA MET A 31 -6.53 1.61 6.55
C MET A 31 -5.45 2.32 7.38
N ARG A 32 -5.20 3.61 7.15
CA ARG A 32 -4.08 4.32 7.80
C ARG A 32 -4.23 4.37 9.32
N GLU A 33 -5.45 4.47 9.83
CA GLU A 33 -5.70 4.42 11.27
C GLU A 33 -5.30 3.07 11.87
N LEU A 34 -5.69 1.96 11.23
CA LEU A 34 -5.30 0.61 11.66
C LEU A 34 -3.80 0.42 11.61
N TYR A 35 -3.14 0.94 10.57
CA TYR A 35 -1.69 0.94 10.46
C TYR A 35 -1.01 1.68 11.61
N VAL A 36 -1.46 2.91 11.92
CA VAL A 36 -0.93 3.69 13.06
C VAL A 36 -1.11 2.93 14.38
N ARG A 37 -2.28 2.33 14.60
CA ARG A 37 -2.54 1.50 15.80
C ARG A 37 -1.59 0.30 15.87
N ALA A 38 -1.34 -0.37 14.74
CA ALA A 38 -0.42 -1.49 14.67
C ALA A 38 1.02 -1.06 14.99
N VAL A 39 1.52 0.02 14.40
CA VAL A 39 2.86 0.56 14.70
C VAL A 39 2.97 0.97 16.16
N ALA A 40 1.96 1.67 16.70
CA ALA A 40 1.95 2.08 18.10
C ALA A 40 1.94 0.89 19.06
N SER A 41 1.28 -0.22 18.71
CA SER A 41 1.17 -1.41 19.58
C SER A 41 2.50 -2.10 19.86
N VAL A 42 3.50 -1.90 19.00
CA VAL A 42 4.84 -2.51 19.14
C VAL A 42 5.87 -1.53 19.71
N LEU A 43 5.51 -0.26 19.95
CA LEU A 43 6.43 0.73 20.54
C LEU A 43 6.43 0.64 22.07
N LYS A 44 7.61 0.83 22.66
CA LYS A 44 7.71 1.13 24.09
C LYS A 44 7.18 2.56 24.37
N PRO A 45 6.73 2.86 25.61
CA PRO A 45 6.27 4.20 25.97
C PRO A 45 7.30 5.32 25.75
N THR A 46 8.59 4.98 25.81
CA THR A 46 9.73 5.91 25.64
C THR A 46 10.36 5.83 24.24
N ALA A 47 9.72 5.12 23.31
CA ALA A 47 10.30 4.90 22.00
C ALA A 47 10.30 6.15 21.14
N GLY A 48 11.29 6.26 20.26
CA GLY A 48 11.33 7.30 19.22
C GLY A 48 10.56 6.88 17.97
N LEU A 49 9.93 7.84 17.29
CA LEU A 49 9.28 7.64 16.01
C LEU A 49 9.74 8.73 15.04
N MET A 50 10.32 8.32 13.91
CA MET A 50 10.67 9.22 12.82
C MET A 50 9.79 8.90 11.61
N VAL A 51 9.11 9.92 11.09
CA VAL A 51 8.20 9.79 9.93
C VAL A 51 8.66 10.70 8.81
N GLU A 52 8.99 10.11 7.67
CA GLU A 52 9.30 10.82 6.44
C GLU A 52 8.11 10.70 5.49
N ARG A 53 7.54 11.85 5.12
CA ARG A 53 6.43 11.93 4.17
C ARG A 53 6.84 12.81 2.98
N PRO A 54 6.76 12.32 1.74
CA PRO A 54 6.92 13.17 0.57
C PRO A 54 5.78 14.20 0.57
N SER A 55 6.13 15.49 0.55
CA SER A 55 5.16 16.57 0.34
C SER A 55 4.84 16.67 -1.15
N ARG A 56 3.58 16.98 -1.45
CA ARG A 56 3.14 17.34 -2.79
C ARG A 56 2.56 18.74 -2.76
N GLU A 57 2.68 19.43 -3.89
CA GLU A 57 1.97 20.67 -4.12
C GLU A 57 0.46 20.41 -4.28
N GLU A 58 -0.34 21.40 -3.92
CA GLU A 58 -1.79 21.34 -4.01
C GLU A 58 -2.20 21.13 -5.49
N GLY A 59 -2.85 20.00 -5.80
CA GLY A 59 -3.25 19.63 -7.16
C GLY A 59 -2.56 18.38 -7.74
N ASP A 60 -1.53 17.82 -7.09
CA ASP A 60 -0.91 16.56 -7.53
C ASP A 60 -1.59 15.32 -6.90
N GLU A 61 -2.67 14.87 -7.54
CA GLU A 61 -3.49 13.72 -7.10
C GLU A 61 -2.85 12.34 -7.33
N SER A 62 -1.61 12.29 -7.84
CA SER A 62 -0.96 11.06 -8.32
C SER A 62 -0.52 10.15 -7.17
N GLY A 63 -1.40 9.61 -6.34
CA GLY A 63 -1.05 8.69 -5.22
C GLY A 63 -0.07 7.58 -5.64
N PRO A 64 0.63 6.90 -4.70
CA PRO A 64 1.47 5.76 -5.07
C PRO A 64 0.65 4.83 -5.98
N ILE A 65 1.27 4.33 -7.05
CA ILE A 65 0.59 3.50 -8.04
C ILE A 65 0.02 2.30 -7.28
N SER A 66 -1.25 2.38 -6.92
CA SER A 66 -1.99 1.25 -6.41
C SER A 66 -1.99 0.29 -7.58
N ALA A 67 -1.19 -0.78 -7.47
CA ALA A 67 -1.29 -1.95 -8.33
C ALA A 67 -2.61 -2.67 -8.04
N SER A 68 -3.72 -1.96 -8.19
CA SER A 68 -5.00 -2.57 -8.44
C SER A 68 -4.95 -2.98 -9.91
N PRO A 69 -4.96 -4.28 -10.25
CA PRO A 69 -5.11 -4.68 -11.63
C PRO A 69 -6.54 -4.31 -12.00
N ARG A 70 -6.75 -3.08 -12.47
CA ARG A 70 -7.86 -2.79 -13.37
C ARG A 70 -7.53 -3.57 -14.63
N ILE A 71 -7.89 -4.85 -14.63
CA ILE A 71 -8.08 -5.63 -15.84
C ILE A 71 -9.13 -4.85 -16.60
N ARG A 72 -8.68 -3.91 -17.44
CA ARG A 72 -9.50 -3.45 -18.55
C ARG A 72 -9.56 -4.66 -19.46
N CYS A 73 -10.57 -5.50 -19.27
CA CYS A 73 -11.07 -6.32 -20.36
C CYS A 73 -11.33 -5.34 -21.50
N ARG A 74 -10.40 -5.25 -22.47
CA ARG A 74 -10.71 -4.58 -23.73
C ARG A 74 -11.94 -5.31 -24.27
N PRO A 75 -13.03 -4.62 -24.61
CA PRO A 75 -14.06 -5.25 -25.41
C PRO A 75 -13.37 -5.71 -26.70
N SER A 76 -13.36 -7.03 -26.91
CA SER A 76 -12.91 -7.63 -28.15
C SER A 76 -13.88 -7.17 -29.23
N THR A 77 -13.52 -6.13 -29.98
CA THR A 77 -14.15 -5.84 -31.27
C THR A 77 -13.67 -6.87 -32.28
N ARG A 78 -14.11 -8.12 -32.12
CA ARG A 78 -14.13 -9.08 -33.22
C ARG A 78 -15.23 -8.61 -34.17
N GLN A 79 -14.83 -7.92 -35.24
CA GLN A 79 -15.63 -7.77 -36.44
C GLN A 79 -16.11 -9.16 -36.91
N PRO A 80 -17.41 -9.39 -37.12
CA PRO A 80 -17.84 -10.54 -37.89
C PRO A 80 -17.42 -10.32 -39.35
N ARG A 81 -16.46 -11.14 -39.83
CA ARG A 81 -16.26 -11.33 -41.27
C ARG A 81 -17.40 -12.22 -41.76
N GLY A 82 -18.24 -11.68 -42.65
CA GLY A 82 -19.08 -12.53 -43.49
C GLY A 82 -20.38 -11.89 -43.95
N ALA A 83 -20.37 -11.34 -45.16
CA ALA A 83 -21.46 -11.46 -46.12
C ALA A 83 -20.89 -11.17 -47.52
N VAL A 84 -20.42 -12.23 -48.21
CA VAL A 84 -20.21 -12.19 -49.66
C VAL A 84 -21.58 -12.48 -50.27
N THR A 85 -22.19 -11.48 -50.88
CA THR A 85 -23.32 -11.65 -51.79
C THR A 85 -22.78 -11.97 -53.19
N ARG A 86 -23.37 -12.99 -53.82
CA ARG A 86 -23.39 -13.18 -55.27
C ARG A 86 -24.83 -13.09 -55.73
#